data_AF-A0A0B0S8C6-F1
#
_entry.id   AF-A0A0B0S8C6-F1
#
_cell.length_a   1.000
_cell.length_b   1.000
_cell.length_c   1.000
_cell.angle_alpha   90.00
_cell.angle_beta   90.00
_cell.angle_gamma   90.00
#
_symmetry.space_group_name_H-M   'P 1'
#
loop_
_entity.id
_entity.type
_entity.pdbx_description
1 polymer ?
#
loop_
_entity_poly.entity_id
_entity_poly.type
_entity_poly.pdbx_seq_one_letter_code
_entity_poly.pdbx_strand_id
1 'polypeptide(L)'
;MLLVALNVDALYPLPLDQGLKVDAGLGLGLLLVSAGGTSATDFAVRGLVGLEVPVQGSLALRVEPTFSYYFQAQQAAFGIVFGPRVYLK
;
A
#
# COMPACT_ATOMS: atom_id res chain seq x y z
N MET A 1 -3.96 -13.11 18.16
CA MET A 1 -4.22 -11.74 17.68
C MET A 1 -4.31 -11.82 16.17
N LEU A 2 -5.49 -11.56 15.60
CA LEU A 2 -5.65 -11.50 14.15
C LEU A 2 -5.57 -10.04 13.72
N LEU A 3 -4.70 -9.74 12.77
CA LEU A 3 -4.58 -8.43 12.12
C LEU A 3 -4.81 -8.63 10.63
N VAL A 4 -5.92 -8.13 10.12
CA VAL A 4 -6.20 -8.12 8.68
C VAL A 4 -6.28 -6.68 8.23
N ALA A 5 -5.50 -6.33 7.20
CA ALA A 5 -5.58 -5.05 6.54
C ALA A 5 -6.12 -5.24 5.12
N LEU A 6 -7.12 -4.46 4.75
CA LEU A 6 -7.65 -4.38 3.40
C LEU A 6 -7.49 -2.95 2.92
N ASN A 7 -6.91 -2.81 1.74
CA ASN A 7 -6.54 -1.51 1.18
C ASN A 7 -7.05 -1.41 -0.24
N VAL A 8 -7.57 -0.23 -0.59
CA VAL A 8 -7.96 0.12 -1.95
C VAL A 8 -7.28 1.43 -2.32
N ASP A 9 -6.41 1.36 -3.34
CA ASP A 9 -5.55 2.46 -3.74
C ASP A 9 -5.84 2.85 -5.20
N ALA A 10 -5.95 4.16 -5.44
CA ALA A 10 -5.94 4.75 -6.77
C ALA A 10 -4.52 5.22 -7.08
N LEU A 11 -3.93 4.67 -8.14
CA LEU A 11 -2.56 4.97 -8.57
C LEU A 11 -2.57 5.82 -9.84
N TYR A 12 -1.76 6.86 -9.85
CA TYR A 12 -1.49 7.68 -11.02
C TYR A 12 -0.05 7.47 -11.50
N PRO A 13 0.16 6.98 -12.72
CA PRO A 13 1.50 6.77 -13.27
C PRO A 13 2.18 8.12 -13.52
N LEU A 14 3.41 8.25 -13.06
CA LEU A 14 4.25 9.43 -13.29
C LEU A 14 5.12 9.21 -14.53
N PRO A 15 5.12 10.15 -15.50
CA PRO A 15 5.97 10.04 -16.68
C PRO A 15 7.43 10.29 -16.28
N LEU A 16 8.24 9.24 -16.34
CA LEU A 16 9.69 9.33 -16.14
C LEU A 16 10.42 8.73 -17.35
N ASP A 17 11.47 9.41 -17.79
CA ASP A 17 12.17 9.11 -19.04
C ASP A 17 13.13 7.91 -18.98
N GLN A 18 13.20 7.21 -17.84
CA GLN A 18 14.28 6.25 -17.54
C GLN A 18 13.86 4.77 -17.59
N GLY A 19 12.70 4.43 -18.17
CA GLY A 19 12.22 3.04 -18.26
C GLY A 19 11.82 2.42 -16.90
N LEU A 20 11.91 3.18 -15.82
CA LEU A 20 11.34 2.88 -14.52
C LEU A 20 9.86 3.27 -14.51
N LYS A 21 9.03 2.45 -13.87
CA LYS A 21 7.63 2.82 -13.63
C LYS A 21 7.54 3.40 -12.23
N VAL A 22 7.10 4.65 -12.16
CA VAL A 22 6.80 5.31 -10.90
C VAL A 22 5.34 5.70 -10.92
N ASP A 23 4.68 5.55 -9.79
CA ASP A 23 3.32 6.03 -9.58
C ASP A 23 3.20 6.68 -8.20
N ALA A 24 2.24 7.59 -8.09
CA ALA A 24 1.81 8.15 -6.82
C ALA A 24 0.34 7.84 -6.64
N GLY A 25 -0.09 7.62 -5.41
CA GLY A 25 -1.44 7.19 -5.13
C GLY A 25 -1.98 7.70 -3.82
N LEU A 26 -3.32 7.68 -3.77
CA LEU A 26 -4.10 7.87 -2.56
C LEU A 26 -5.02 6.68 -2.40
N GLY A 27 -5.31 6.32 -1.16
CA GLY A 27 -6.16 5.17 -0.90
C GLY A 27 -6.84 5.20 0.44
N LEU A 28 -7.69 4.20 0.62
CA LEU A 28 -8.42 3.93 1.84
C LEU A 28 -7.98 2.58 2.40
N GLY A 29 -7.78 2.52 3.71
CA GLY A 29 -7.44 1.31 4.44
C GLY A 29 -8.51 0.94 5.45
N LEU A 30 -8.69 -0.36 5.66
CA LEU A 30 -9.50 -0.96 6.70
C LEU A 30 -8.59 -1.90 7.51
N LEU A 31 -8.46 -1.63 8.81
CA LEU A 31 -7.71 -2.46 9.74
C LEU A 31 -8.68 -3.17 10.68
N LEU A 32 -8.65 -4.50 10.67
CA LEU A 32 -9.41 -5.36 11.56
C LEU A 32 -8.45 -5.96 12.58
N VAL A 33 -8.58 -5.53 13.83
CA VAL A 33 -7.80 -6.04 14.97
C VAL A 33 -8.71 -6.88 15.85
N SER A 34 -8.35 -8.15 16.05
CA SER A 34 -9.02 -9.05 16.99
C SER A 34 -8.03 -9.57 18.03
N ALA A 35 -8.28 -9.25 19.29
CA ALA A 35 -7.49 -9.71 20.43
C ALA A 35 -8.39 -9.92 21.66
N GLY A 36 -8.31 -11.09 22.31
CA GLY A 36 -8.90 -11.30 23.64
C GLY A 36 -10.42 -11.16 23.76
N GLY A 37 -11.18 -11.34 22.68
CA GLY A 37 -12.66 -11.21 22.68
C GLY A 37 -13.17 -9.81 22.34
N THR A 38 -12.28 -8.84 22.09
CA THR A 38 -12.62 -7.54 21.52
C THR A 38 -12.17 -7.47 20.05
N SER A 39 -13.08 -7.00 19.19
CA SER A 39 -12.79 -6.64 17.81
C SER A 39 -12.82 -5.12 17.67
N ALA A 40 -11.74 -4.55 17.18
CA ALA A 40 -11.67 -3.14 16.82
C ALA A 40 -11.48 -3.01 15.30
N THR A 41 -12.24 -2.11 14.70
CA THR A 41 -12.15 -1.77 13.30
C THR A 41 -11.66 -0.33 13.19
N ASP A 42 -10.61 -0.10 12.42
CA ASP A 42 -10.11 1.23 12.12
C ASP A 42 -10.08 1.49 10.61
N PHE A 43 -10.34 2.74 10.24
CA PHE A 43 -10.24 3.21 8.87
C PHE A 43 -9.02 4.11 8.73
N ALA A 44 -8.40 4.08 7.56
CA ALA A 44 -7.26 4.92 7.27
C ALA A 44 -7.41 5.64 5.94
N VAL A 45 -6.89 6.87 5.87
CA VAL A 45 -6.48 7.48 4.61
C VAL A 45 -5.01 7.20 4.39
N ARG A 46 -4.64 6.94 3.13
CA ARG A 46 -3.29 6.52 2.76
C ARG A 46 -2.77 7.38 1.61
N GLY A 47 -1.49 7.73 1.67
CA GLY A 47 -0.72 8.26 0.56
C GLY A 47 0.46 7.35 0.29
N LEU A 48 0.75 7.09 -0.99
CA LEU A 48 1.80 6.17 -1.38
C LEU A 48 2.54 6.65 -2.63
N VAL A 49 3.80 6.24 -2.74
CA VAL A 49 4.61 6.39 -3.94
C VAL A 49 5.20 5.03 -4.25
N GLY A 50 5.02 4.55 -5.47
CA GLY A 50 5.57 3.28 -5.93
C GLY A 50 6.71 3.51 -6.90
N LEU A 51 7.81 2.79 -6.70
CA LEU A 51 8.86 2.59 -7.70
C LEU A 51 8.89 1.12 -8.09
N GLU A 52 8.77 0.86 -9.38
CA GLU A 52 8.81 -0.48 -9.95
C GLU A 52 9.95 -0.64 -10.94
N VAL A 53 10.71 -1.71 -10.72
CA VAL A 53 11.82 -2.16 -11.56
C VAL A 53 11.40 -3.43 -12.28
N PRO A 54 11.22 -3.40 -13.61
CA PRO A 54 10.93 -4.60 -14.39
C PRO A 54 12.05 -5.64 -14.20
N VAL A 55 11.70 -6.89 -13.95
CA VAL A 55 12.67 -8.00 -13.82
C VAL A 55 12.68 -8.82 -15.11
N GLN A 56 11.55 -9.44 -15.44
CA GLN A 56 11.42 -10.27 -16.64
C GLN A 56 9.95 -10.49 -17.00
N GLY A 57 9.58 -10.27 -18.25
CA GLY A 57 8.21 -10.52 -18.73
C GLY A 57 7.18 -9.69 -17.97
N SER A 58 6.26 -10.36 -17.26
CA SER A 58 5.24 -9.71 -16.41
C SER A 58 5.64 -9.56 -14.94
N LEU A 59 6.86 -9.98 -14.57
CA LEU A 59 7.39 -9.86 -13.22
C LEU A 59 8.18 -8.54 -13.06
N ALA A 60 7.87 -7.83 -11.98
CA ALA A 60 8.62 -6.67 -11.54
C ALA A 60 8.86 -6.72 -10.02
N LEU A 61 9.83 -5.95 -9.54
CA LEU A 61 10.02 -5.67 -8.11
C LEU A 61 9.52 -4.27 -7.81
N ARG A 62 8.79 -4.12 -6.71
CA ARG A 62 8.24 -2.83 -6.29
C ARG A 62 8.68 -2.49 -4.87
N VAL A 63 9.06 -1.23 -4.70
CA VAL A 63 9.20 -0.56 -3.41
C VAL A 63 8.10 0.49 -3.31
N GLU A 64 7.34 0.48 -2.23
CA GLU A 64 6.19 1.37 -2.01
C GLU A 64 6.20 1.92 -0.57
N PRO A 65 6.89 3.05 -0.32
CA PRO A 65 6.63 3.85 0.87
C PRO A 65 5.16 4.29 0.92
N THR A 66 4.57 4.13 2.10
CA THR A 66 3.19 4.50 2.40
C THR A 66 3.16 5.32 3.68
N PHE A 67 2.39 6.40 3.67
CA PHE A 67 1.94 7.09 4.86
C PHE A 67 0.46 6.82 5.09
N SER A 68 0.05 6.51 6.31
CA SER A 68 -1.34 6.22 6.66
C SER A 68 -1.73 7.00 7.92
N TYR A 69 -2.97 7.50 7.94
CA TYR A 69 -3.56 8.09 9.14
C TYR A 69 -4.82 7.31 9.50
N TYR A 70 -4.84 6.74 10.70
CA TYR A 70 -5.91 5.93 11.27
C TYR A 70 -6.83 6.79 12.14
N PHE A 71 -8.13 6.74 11.90
CA PHE A 71 -9.09 7.66 12.51
C PHE A 71 -9.47 7.27 13.94
N GLN A 72 -9.65 5.99 14.25
CA GLN A 72 -10.03 5.53 15.60
C GLN A 72 -8.84 5.59 16.55
N ALA A 73 -7.68 5.09 16.12
CA ALA A 73 -6.44 5.18 16.89
C ALA A 73 -5.86 6.60 16.96
N GLN A 74 -6.33 7.53 16.12
CA GLN A 74 -5.78 8.88 15.95
C GLN A 74 -4.26 8.88 15.71
N GLN A 75 -3.81 7.91 14.92
CA GLN A 75 -2.40 7.60 14.75
C GLN A 75 -1.95 7.73 13.29
N ALA A 76 -0.81 8.38 13.09
CA ALA A 76 -0.08 8.33 11.82
C ALA A 76 0.95 7.19 11.82
N ALA A 77 1.10 6.52 10.68
CA ALA A 77 2.05 5.44 10.48
C ALA A 77 2.77 5.58 9.14
N PHE A 78 4.07 5.26 9.15
CA PHE A 78 4.86 5.06 7.95
C PHE A 78 5.12 3.57 7.75
N GLY A 79 4.99 3.11 6.52
CA GLY A 79 5.29 1.75 6.12
C GLY A 79 6.05 1.73 4.80
N ILE A 80 6.74 0.64 4.55
CA ILE A 80 7.35 0.36 3.25
C ILE A 80 6.91 -1.04 2.87
N VAL A 81 6.21 -1.16 1.74
CA VAL A 81 5.93 -2.45 1.13
C VAL A 81 7.01 -2.72 0.11
N PHE A 82 7.65 -3.88 0.22
CA PHE A 82 8.60 -4.38 -0.78
C PHE A 82 8.18 -5.76 -1.21
N GLY A 83 8.13 -6.01 -2.52
CA GLY A 83 7.79 -7.33 -3.00
C GLY A 83 7.71 -7.47 -4.51
N PRO A 84 7.54 -8.70 -4.99
CA PRO A 84 7.29 -8.98 -6.39
C PRO A 84 5.89 -8.49 -6.78
N ARG A 85 5.77 -7.99 -8.00
CA ARG A 85 4.50 -7.68 -8.66
C ARG A 85 4.41 -8.48 -9.95
N VAL A 86 3.30 -9.18 -10.11
CA VAL A 86 3.02 -9.97 -11.30
C VAL A 86 1.82 -9.35 -12.00
N TYR A 87 2.03 -8.96 -13.24
CA TYR A 87 0.96 -8.48 -14.11
C TYR A 87 0.28 -9.66 -14.79
N LEU A 88 -1.01 -9.81 -14.55
CA LEU A 88 -1.84 -10.71 -15.34
C LEU A 88 -2.11 -10.01 -16.69
N LYS A 89 -1.88 -10.74 -17.78
CA LYS A 89 -2.23 -10.31 -19.13
C LYS A 89 -3.67 -10.69 -19.46
#